data_AF-A0AAD4LAX6-F1
#
_entry.id   AF-A0AAD4LAX6-F1
#
_cell.length_a   1.000
_cell.length_b   1.000
_cell.length_c   1.000
_cell.angle_alpha   90.00
_cell.angle_beta   90.00
_cell.angle_gamma   90.00
#
_symmetry.space_group_name_H-M   'P 1'
#
loop_
_entity.id
_entity.type
_entity.pdbx_description
1 polymer ?
#
loop_
_entity_poly.entity_id
_entity_poly.type
_entity_poly.pdbx_seq_one_letter_code
_entity_poly.pdbx_strand_id
1 'polypeptide(L)'
;MQQILSAATVAAIGLSCKAYLHSGLCSISVRGLPHLLEALNSPERQNGQGLVTVSNHLSTLDDPLTWGILPARMYLQSHMTRWTLGASDIMFTNPVFSAFFRKGQVLETFRGTGVYQPAIDTAIEKLRAGAWIHLFAEGKVCQPQTYATDPQTGLARLRRFKWGMCVSLLSPRLPRICHTLSDALHSPHVSGRIVMETPRPPTIIPMWITGFDKLMPEGRHAPWKYLPRPGARLSVTFGAPVSPAAVHGALGTTTRSDVVPGRAAEAQGARRREVRIALTEVVQRAVEALGRQVSGGLLTGSGPLPLPPPLQKRT
;
A
#
# COMPACT_ATOMS: atom_id res chain seq x y z
N MET A 1 1.35 -27.80 5.69
CA MET A 1 0.79 -27.82 4.33
C MET A 1 0.45 -26.43 3.78
N GLN A 2 -0.29 -25.57 4.49
CA GLN A 2 -0.70 -24.24 3.98
C GLN A 2 0.46 -23.28 3.65
N GLN A 3 1.52 -23.23 4.48
CA GLN A 3 2.69 -22.38 4.21
C GLN A 3 3.47 -22.81 2.96
N ILE A 4 3.59 -24.12 2.72
CA ILE A 4 4.26 -24.67 1.54
C ILE A 4 3.49 -24.31 0.26
N LEU A 5 2.15 -24.45 0.28
CA LEU A 5 1.30 -24.08 -0.85
C LEU A 5 1.32 -22.58 -1.14
N SER A 6 1.44 -21.75 -0.10
CA SER A 6 1.63 -20.31 -0.25
C SER A 6 2.98 -20.00 -0.87
N ALA A 7 4.07 -20.59 -0.36
CA ALA A 7 5.41 -20.42 -0.92
C ALA A 7 5.49 -20.84 -2.39
N ALA A 8 4.87 -21.97 -2.76
CA ALA A 8 4.82 -22.44 -4.15
C ALA A 8 4.06 -21.46 -5.06
N THR A 9 2.91 -20.94 -4.60
CA THR A 9 2.10 -19.98 -5.37
C THR A 9 2.85 -18.66 -5.56
N VAL A 10 3.44 -18.14 -4.48
CA VAL A 10 4.24 -16.91 -4.50
C VAL A 10 5.49 -17.07 -5.36
N ALA A 11 6.18 -18.21 -5.28
CA ALA A 11 7.33 -18.53 -6.12
C ALA A 11 6.96 -18.60 -7.61
N ALA A 12 5.88 -19.30 -7.95
CA ALA A 12 5.42 -19.40 -9.34
C ALA A 12 5.08 -18.02 -9.93
N ILE A 13 4.31 -17.20 -9.20
CA ILE A 13 3.94 -15.85 -9.64
C ILE A 13 5.19 -14.95 -9.71
N GLY A 14 6.01 -14.94 -8.66
CA GLY A 14 7.22 -14.11 -8.59
C GLY A 14 8.22 -14.42 -9.71
N LEU A 15 8.47 -15.70 -9.98
CA LEU A 15 9.33 -16.14 -11.09
C LEU A 15 8.73 -15.81 -12.46
N SER A 16 7.41 -15.95 -12.62
CA SER A 16 6.73 -15.60 -13.88
C SER A 16 6.79 -14.09 -14.15
N CYS A 17 6.51 -13.26 -13.15
CA CYS A 17 6.65 -11.81 -13.24
C CYS A 17 8.10 -11.39 -13.50
N LYS A 18 9.05 -12.05 -12.85
CA LYS A 18 10.48 -11.82 -13.12
C LYS A 18 10.84 -12.18 -14.57
N ALA A 19 10.45 -13.34 -15.05
CA ALA A 19 10.66 -13.75 -16.44
C ALA A 19 10.03 -12.74 -17.41
N TYR A 20 8.83 -12.25 -17.13
CA TYR A 20 8.17 -11.21 -17.93
C TYR A 20 8.98 -9.91 -17.98
N LEU A 21 9.48 -9.42 -16.84
CA LEU A 21 10.32 -8.22 -16.78
C LEU A 21 11.65 -8.38 -17.54
N HIS A 22 12.16 -9.61 -17.66
CA HIS A 22 13.39 -9.93 -18.40
C HIS A 22 13.15 -10.37 -19.86
N SER A 23 11.90 -10.54 -20.28
CA SER A 23 11.55 -11.04 -21.63
C SER A 23 11.77 -10.03 -22.76
N GLY A 24 12.05 -8.76 -22.45
CA GLY A 24 12.13 -7.67 -23.43
C GLY A 24 10.77 -7.11 -23.86
N LEU A 25 9.65 -7.68 -23.41
CA LEU A 25 8.30 -7.18 -23.68
C LEU A 25 8.01 -5.85 -22.98
N CYS A 26 8.74 -5.52 -21.91
CA CYS A 26 8.72 -4.23 -21.24
C CYS A 26 10.12 -3.85 -20.78
N SER A 27 10.33 -2.59 -20.46
CA SER A 27 11.55 -2.11 -19.80
C SER A 27 11.23 -1.70 -18.38
N ILE A 28 12.12 -2.00 -17.43
CA ILE A 28 11.93 -1.64 -16.02
C ILE A 28 13.15 -0.90 -15.47
N SER A 29 12.91 0.22 -14.79
CA SER A 29 13.92 0.99 -14.06
C SER A 29 13.61 0.96 -12.57
N VAL A 30 14.53 0.38 -11.78
CA VAL A 30 14.39 0.25 -10.33
C VAL A 30 15.36 1.19 -9.63
N ARG A 31 14.85 1.98 -8.68
CA ARG A 31 15.63 2.93 -7.87
C ARG A 31 15.38 2.71 -6.39
N GLY A 32 16.42 2.84 -5.55
CA GLY A 32 16.29 2.72 -4.10
C GLY A 32 16.00 1.30 -3.57
N LEU A 33 16.11 0.26 -4.41
CA LEU A 33 15.93 -1.13 -3.99
C LEU A 33 16.76 -1.53 -2.73
N PRO A 34 17.99 -1.01 -2.51
CA PRO A 34 18.73 -1.28 -1.29
C PRO A 34 17.94 -0.94 0.00
N HIS A 35 17.17 0.15 0.03
CA HIS A 35 16.35 0.50 1.20
C HIS A 35 15.35 -0.61 1.56
N LEU A 36 14.73 -1.23 0.55
CA LEU A 36 13.83 -2.36 0.77
C LEU A 36 14.60 -3.60 1.23
N LEU A 37 15.71 -3.94 0.57
CA LEU A 37 16.46 -5.15 0.88
C LEU A 37 17.09 -5.08 2.28
N GLU A 38 17.62 -3.92 2.69
CA GLU A 38 18.13 -3.69 4.04
C GLU A 38 17.01 -3.87 5.07
N ALA A 39 15.84 -3.28 4.85
CA ALA A 39 14.71 -3.44 5.75
C ALA A 39 14.18 -4.88 5.80
N LEU A 40 14.17 -5.60 4.67
CA LEU A 40 13.74 -7.00 4.63
C LEU A 40 14.69 -7.95 5.36
N ASN A 41 15.99 -7.68 5.32
CA ASN A 41 17.03 -8.48 5.97
C ASN A 41 17.40 -7.99 7.38
N SER A 42 16.72 -6.95 7.88
CA SER A 42 17.01 -6.38 9.20
C SER A 42 16.73 -7.39 10.32
N PRO A 43 17.66 -7.57 11.29
CA PRO A 43 17.48 -8.50 12.40
C PRO A 43 16.32 -8.11 13.32
N GLU A 44 15.95 -6.83 13.36
CA GLU A 44 14.81 -6.31 14.12
C GLU A 44 13.49 -6.95 13.70
N ARG A 45 13.39 -7.43 12.44
CA ARG A 45 12.22 -8.20 11.99
C ARG A 45 12.03 -9.50 12.74
N GLN A 46 13.12 -10.17 13.13
CA GLN A 46 13.04 -11.36 13.98
C GLN A 46 12.58 -11.03 15.40
N ASN A 47 12.80 -9.78 15.82
CA ASN A 47 12.34 -9.25 17.09
C ASN A 47 10.95 -8.59 17.00
N GLY A 48 10.15 -8.93 15.99
CA GLY A 48 8.76 -8.48 15.87
C GLY A 48 8.58 -7.05 15.35
N GLN A 49 9.58 -6.46 14.71
CA GLN A 49 9.40 -5.22 13.95
C GLN A 49 8.92 -5.55 12.52
N GLY A 50 7.69 -5.18 12.19
CA GLY A 50 7.15 -5.38 10.84
C GLY A 50 7.71 -4.41 9.80
N LEU A 51 7.49 -4.71 8.52
CA LEU A 51 7.78 -3.81 7.41
C LEU A 51 6.48 -3.40 6.71
N VAL A 52 6.30 -2.10 6.47
CA VAL A 52 5.19 -1.57 5.70
C VAL A 52 5.73 -0.83 4.49
N THR A 53 5.35 -1.26 3.29
CA THR A 53 5.59 -0.50 2.06
C THR A 53 4.29 0.16 1.61
N VAL A 54 4.35 1.41 1.14
CA VAL A 54 3.15 2.13 0.69
C VAL A 54 3.40 2.79 -0.67
N SER A 55 2.53 2.54 -1.66
CA SER A 55 2.66 3.13 -3.00
C SER A 55 1.37 3.75 -3.53
N ASN A 56 1.48 4.50 -4.63
CA ASN A 56 0.36 4.78 -5.53
C ASN A 56 -0.13 3.50 -6.23
N HIS A 57 -1.29 3.56 -6.88
CA HIS A 57 -1.93 2.40 -7.51
C HIS A 57 -2.48 2.75 -8.89
N LEU A 58 -1.88 2.19 -9.94
CA LEU A 58 -2.10 2.51 -11.35
C LEU A 58 -2.79 1.40 -12.15
N SER A 59 -2.67 0.14 -11.73
CA SER A 59 -3.25 -1.01 -12.44
C SER A 59 -3.43 -2.24 -11.55
N THR A 60 -4.22 -3.22 -12.01
CA THR A 60 -4.37 -4.51 -11.32
C THR A 60 -3.10 -5.37 -11.34
N LEU A 61 -2.12 -5.07 -12.22
CA LEU A 61 -0.84 -5.78 -12.28
C LEU A 61 0.23 -5.20 -11.36
N ASP A 62 -0.05 -4.08 -10.70
CA ASP A 62 0.93 -3.38 -9.86
C ASP A 62 1.52 -4.30 -8.81
N ASP A 63 0.69 -5.01 -8.04
CA ASP A 63 1.18 -5.88 -6.99
C ASP A 63 2.02 -7.03 -7.56
N PRO A 64 1.50 -7.99 -8.33
CA PRO A 64 2.30 -9.15 -8.74
C PRO A 64 3.56 -8.77 -9.55
N LEU A 65 3.46 -7.80 -10.46
CA LEU A 65 4.56 -7.48 -11.37
C LEU A 65 5.65 -6.64 -10.70
N THR A 66 5.32 -5.71 -9.79
CA THR A 66 6.33 -4.90 -9.08
C THR A 66 7.32 -5.77 -8.35
N TRP A 67 6.86 -6.89 -7.74
CA TRP A 67 7.74 -7.77 -6.97
C TRP A 67 8.57 -8.74 -7.82
N GLY A 68 8.39 -8.75 -9.14
CA GLY A 68 9.27 -9.46 -10.08
C GLY A 68 10.73 -8.96 -10.04
N ILE A 69 10.97 -7.78 -9.45
CA ILE A 69 12.32 -7.20 -9.29
C ILE A 69 13.15 -7.86 -8.18
N LEU A 70 12.52 -8.60 -7.26
CA LEU A 70 13.21 -9.19 -6.12
C LEU A 70 14.19 -10.31 -6.54
N PRO A 71 15.26 -10.56 -5.79
CA PRO A 71 16.10 -11.74 -5.97
C PRO A 71 15.28 -13.04 -5.89
N ALA A 72 15.50 -13.98 -6.82
CA ALA A 72 14.65 -15.17 -6.95
C ALA A 72 14.56 -16.03 -5.68
N ARG A 73 15.66 -16.09 -4.90
CA ARG A 73 15.72 -16.78 -3.60
C ARG A 73 14.67 -16.30 -2.60
N MET A 74 14.26 -15.04 -2.68
CA MET A 74 13.29 -14.46 -1.75
C MET A 74 11.88 -15.01 -1.97
N TYR A 75 11.55 -15.44 -3.19
CA TYR A 75 10.21 -15.98 -3.46
C TYR A 75 9.95 -17.33 -2.79
N LEU A 76 11.02 -18.06 -2.44
CA LEU A 76 10.94 -19.33 -1.73
C LEU A 76 10.68 -19.14 -0.22
N GLN A 77 10.80 -17.92 0.28
CA GLN A 77 10.63 -17.58 1.68
C GLN A 77 9.44 -16.63 1.84
N SER A 78 8.29 -17.14 2.27
CA SER A 78 7.06 -16.33 2.42
C SER A 78 7.19 -15.15 3.39
N HIS A 79 8.20 -15.14 4.26
CA HIS A 79 8.51 -14.02 5.15
C HIS A 79 9.25 -12.86 4.44
N MET A 80 9.86 -13.14 3.29
CA MET A 80 10.57 -12.17 2.44
C MET A 80 9.66 -11.57 1.37
N THR A 81 8.39 -11.95 1.34
CA THR A 81 7.38 -11.48 0.41
C THR A 81 6.23 -10.80 1.15
N ARG A 82 5.67 -9.79 0.50
CA ARG A 82 4.60 -8.96 1.05
C ARG A 82 3.27 -9.71 1.17
N TRP A 83 2.53 -9.38 2.22
CA TRP A 83 1.08 -9.50 2.25
C TRP A 83 0.45 -8.22 1.73
N THR A 84 -0.70 -8.31 1.09
CA THR A 84 -1.45 -7.14 0.61
C THR A 84 -2.92 -7.26 0.96
N LEU A 85 -3.67 -6.16 0.84
CA LEU A 85 -5.11 -6.12 1.09
C LEU A 85 -5.86 -6.14 -0.25
N GLY A 86 -6.77 -7.09 -0.42
CA GLY A 86 -7.56 -7.28 -1.63
C GLY A 86 -9.06 -7.14 -1.38
N ALA A 87 -9.77 -6.47 -2.29
CA ALA A 87 -11.21 -6.26 -2.16
C ALA A 87 -12.00 -7.54 -2.53
N SER A 88 -12.90 -7.98 -1.64
CA SER A 88 -13.69 -9.21 -1.79
C SER A 88 -14.49 -9.25 -3.10
N ASP A 89 -15.14 -8.12 -3.44
CA ASP A 89 -15.96 -7.92 -4.64
C ASP A 89 -15.18 -8.00 -5.97
N ILE A 90 -13.85 -7.94 -5.94
CA ILE A 90 -12.99 -7.95 -7.13
C ILE A 90 -12.16 -9.23 -7.21
N MET A 91 -11.50 -9.61 -6.12
CA MET A 91 -10.52 -10.70 -6.12
C MET A 91 -11.10 -12.04 -5.65
N PHE A 92 -12.11 -12.03 -4.76
CA PHE A 92 -12.61 -13.22 -4.08
C PHE A 92 -14.00 -13.65 -4.59
N THR A 93 -14.18 -13.56 -5.91
CA THR A 93 -15.49 -13.73 -6.58
C THR A 93 -15.92 -15.19 -6.75
N ASN A 94 -14.99 -16.14 -6.70
CA ASN A 94 -15.28 -17.57 -6.78
C ASN A 94 -14.26 -18.39 -5.97
N PRO A 95 -14.56 -19.65 -5.60
CA PRO A 95 -13.68 -20.46 -4.75
C PRO A 95 -12.25 -20.64 -5.28
N VAL A 96 -12.07 -20.72 -6.61
CA VAL A 96 -10.77 -20.91 -7.24
C VAL A 96 -9.91 -19.64 -7.10
N PHE A 97 -10.47 -18.48 -7.45
CA PHE A 97 -9.78 -17.20 -7.27
C PHE A 97 -9.53 -16.89 -5.80
N SER A 98 -10.51 -17.17 -4.93
CA SER A 98 -10.34 -16.99 -3.49
C SER A 98 -9.20 -17.86 -2.94
N ALA A 99 -9.09 -19.11 -3.36
CA ALA A 99 -7.97 -19.97 -2.97
C ALA A 99 -6.62 -19.46 -3.52
N PHE A 100 -6.59 -19.00 -4.77
CA PHE A 100 -5.40 -18.43 -5.41
C PHE A 100 -4.89 -17.19 -4.67
N PHE A 101 -5.75 -16.19 -4.44
CA PHE A 101 -5.35 -14.94 -3.79
C PHE A 101 -4.97 -15.15 -2.31
N ARG A 102 -5.68 -16.01 -1.56
CA ARG A 102 -5.27 -16.34 -0.18
C ARG A 102 -3.88 -16.99 -0.13
N LYS A 103 -3.58 -17.90 -1.07
CA LYS A 103 -2.24 -18.52 -1.19
C LYS A 103 -1.17 -17.51 -1.65
N GLY A 104 -1.55 -16.52 -2.44
CA GLY A 104 -0.71 -15.41 -2.87
C GLY A 104 -0.47 -14.31 -1.82
N GLN A 105 -0.79 -14.56 -0.55
CA GLN A 105 -0.65 -13.61 0.57
C GLN A 105 -1.55 -12.37 0.47
N VAL A 106 -2.74 -12.51 -0.11
CA VAL A 106 -3.75 -11.45 -0.13
C VAL A 106 -4.76 -11.65 1.00
N LEU A 107 -4.90 -10.64 1.86
CA LEU A 107 -5.91 -10.58 2.91
C LEU A 107 -7.20 -10.00 2.35
N GLU A 108 -8.31 -10.75 2.50
CA GLU A 108 -9.62 -10.37 1.98
C GLU A 108 -10.25 -9.26 2.82
N THR A 109 -10.58 -8.15 2.18
CA THR A 109 -11.17 -6.97 2.82
C THR A 109 -12.53 -6.65 2.21
N PHE A 110 -13.44 -6.16 3.05
CA PHE A 110 -14.79 -5.80 2.64
C PHE A 110 -14.90 -4.28 2.55
N ARG A 111 -15.45 -3.77 1.45
CA ARG A 111 -15.66 -2.34 1.28
C ARG A 111 -16.90 -1.91 2.06
N GLY A 112 -16.84 -0.74 2.71
CA GLY A 112 -17.95 -0.18 3.47
C GLY A 112 -18.09 -0.66 4.92
N THR A 113 -17.28 -1.63 5.37
CA THR A 113 -17.31 -2.17 6.75
C THR A 113 -16.41 -1.41 7.74
N GLY A 114 -15.74 -0.34 7.29
CA GLY A 114 -14.82 0.43 8.14
C GLY A 114 -13.40 -0.12 8.19
N VAL A 115 -12.61 0.36 9.14
CA VAL A 115 -11.20 -0.05 9.37
C VAL A 115 -11.05 -1.18 10.39
N TYR A 116 -12.12 -1.48 11.13
CA TYR A 116 -12.17 -2.55 12.12
C TYR A 116 -12.78 -3.79 11.46
N GLN A 117 -11.94 -4.54 10.76
CA GLN A 117 -12.32 -5.79 10.13
C GLN A 117 -11.21 -6.84 10.31
N PRO A 118 -11.54 -8.14 10.29
CA PRO A 118 -10.59 -9.21 10.61
C PRO A 118 -9.31 -9.20 9.79
N ALA A 119 -9.37 -8.72 8.55
CA ALA A 119 -8.19 -8.61 7.69
C ALA A 119 -7.17 -7.57 8.16
N ILE A 120 -7.62 -6.44 8.73
CA ILE A 120 -6.72 -5.43 9.27
C ILE A 120 -6.11 -5.94 10.58
N ASP A 121 -6.89 -6.63 11.40
CA ASP A 121 -6.39 -7.27 12.62
C ASP A 121 -5.33 -8.33 12.29
N THR A 122 -5.60 -9.14 11.27
CA THR A 122 -4.63 -10.10 10.74
C THR A 122 -3.37 -9.40 10.23
N ALA A 123 -3.49 -8.27 9.53
CA ALA A 123 -2.33 -7.50 9.07
C ALA A 123 -1.47 -6.97 10.23
N ILE A 124 -2.10 -6.51 11.32
CA ILE A 124 -1.40 -6.08 12.55
C ILE A 124 -0.67 -7.27 13.19
N GLU A 125 -1.31 -8.44 13.30
CA GLU A 125 -0.66 -9.65 13.83
C GLU A 125 0.51 -10.11 12.94
N LYS A 126 0.39 -10.00 11.62
CA LYS A 126 1.49 -10.28 10.69
C LYS A 126 2.68 -9.33 10.93
N LEU A 127 2.42 -8.03 11.12
CA LEU A 127 3.48 -7.06 11.42
C LEU A 127 4.13 -7.32 12.78
N ARG A 128 3.34 -7.71 13.80
CA ARG A 128 3.85 -8.14 15.10
C ARG A 128 4.77 -9.35 14.99
N ALA A 129 4.50 -10.25 14.04
CA ALA A 129 5.36 -11.39 13.72
C ALA A 129 6.54 -11.03 12.80
N GLY A 130 6.80 -9.73 12.57
CA GLY A 130 7.90 -9.26 11.72
C GLY A 130 7.63 -9.34 10.22
N ALA A 131 6.42 -9.73 9.78
CA ALA A 131 6.11 -9.87 8.37
C ALA A 131 6.08 -8.52 7.62
N TRP A 132 6.00 -8.61 6.29
CA TRP A 132 5.93 -7.45 5.41
C TRP A 132 4.51 -7.26 4.88
N ILE A 133 3.96 -6.05 5.02
CA ILE A 133 2.69 -5.61 4.44
C ILE A 133 2.93 -4.55 3.35
N HIS A 134 2.26 -4.70 2.22
CA HIS A 134 2.18 -3.68 1.17
C HIS A 134 0.78 -3.06 1.14
N LEU A 135 0.73 -1.74 1.05
CA LEU A 135 -0.51 -0.96 1.00
C LEU A 135 -0.49 -0.02 -0.21
N PHE A 136 -1.61 0.02 -0.92
CA PHE A 136 -1.85 1.02 -1.95
C PHE A 136 -2.54 2.23 -1.33
N ALA A 137 -1.87 3.38 -1.24
CA ALA A 137 -2.37 4.60 -0.59
C ALA A 137 -3.71 5.12 -1.15
N GLU A 138 -4.17 4.64 -2.29
CA GLU A 138 -5.36 5.15 -2.97
C GLU A 138 -6.61 4.30 -2.69
N GLY A 139 -6.43 3.03 -2.29
CA GLY A 139 -7.52 2.10 -2.01
C GLY A 139 -8.31 1.63 -3.22
N LYS A 140 -7.95 2.12 -4.40
CA LYS A 140 -8.39 1.69 -5.71
C LYS A 140 -7.34 2.09 -6.74
N VAL A 141 -7.43 1.51 -7.92
CA VAL A 141 -6.64 1.95 -9.06
C VAL A 141 -7.05 3.38 -9.43
N CYS A 142 -6.07 4.25 -9.61
CA CYS A 142 -6.23 5.59 -10.12
C CYS A 142 -5.13 5.88 -11.13
N GLN A 143 -5.54 6.19 -12.36
CA GLN A 143 -4.60 6.56 -13.41
C GLN A 143 -4.25 8.06 -13.29
N PRO A 144 -3.04 8.50 -13.68
CA PRO A 144 -2.58 9.85 -13.36
C PRO A 144 -3.45 10.99 -13.90
N GLN A 145 -4.16 10.75 -15.01
CA GLN A 145 -5.14 11.70 -15.57
C GLN A 145 -6.36 11.95 -14.67
N THR A 146 -6.53 11.15 -13.62
CA THR A 146 -7.69 11.21 -12.70
C THR A 146 -7.37 11.89 -11.38
N TYR A 147 -6.14 12.40 -11.18
CA TYR A 147 -5.77 13.10 -9.96
C TYR A 147 -6.39 14.50 -9.90
N ALA A 148 -6.91 14.84 -8.73
CA ALA A 148 -7.42 16.18 -8.47
C ALA A 148 -6.25 17.15 -8.29
N THR A 149 -6.33 18.30 -8.93
CA THR A 149 -5.37 19.39 -8.79
C THR A 149 -5.83 20.35 -7.70
N ASP A 150 -4.88 20.80 -6.89
CA ASP A 150 -5.11 21.85 -5.91
C ASP A 150 -5.27 23.20 -6.62
N PRO A 151 -6.41 23.91 -6.46
CA PRO A 151 -6.65 25.20 -7.11
C PRO A 151 -5.64 26.28 -6.72
N GLN A 152 -5.04 26.20 -5.53
CA GLN A 152 -4.12 27.23 -5.03
C GLN A 152 -2.67 26.98 -5.47
N THR A 153 -2.24 25.71 -5.49
CA THR A 153 -0.84 25.36 -5.79
C THR A 153 -0.64 24.82 -7.19
N GLY A 154 -1.70 24.45 -7.90
CA GLY A 154 -1.63 23.78 -9.20
C GLY A 154 -1.03 22.37 -9.16
N LEU A 155 -0.80 21.83 -7.96
CA LEU A 155 -0.19 20.50 -7.77
C LEU A 155 -1.25 19.40 -7.75
N ALA A 156 -0.93 18.26 -8.34
CA ALA A 156 -1.76 17.07 -8.20
C ALA A 156 -1.68 16.52 -6.77
N ARG A 157 -2.83 16.08 -6.25
CA ARG A 157 -2.95 15.44 -4.94
C ARG A 157 -3.29 13.97 -5.11
N LEU A 158 -2.52 13.11 -4.44
CA LEU A 158 -2.82 11.69 -4.38
C LEU A 158 -4.15 11.52 -3.63
N ARG A 159 -5.00 10.63 -4.12
CA ARG A 159 -6.26 10.36 -3.42
C ARG A 159 -5.92 9.77 -2.05
N ARG A 160 -6.47 10.39 -1.00
CA ARG A 160 -6.28 9.88 0.37
C ARG A 160 -6.84 8.48 0.46
N PHE A 161 -6.12 7.61 1.16
CA PHE A 161 -6.54 6.25 1.45
C PHE A 161 -7.81 6.30 2.30
N LYS A 162 -8.98 6.05 1.68
CA LYS A 162 -10.27 6.04 2.35
C LYS A 162 -10.89 4.65 2.26
N TRP A 163 -10.42 3.71 3.09
CA TRP A 163 -11.10 2.43 3.30
C TRP A 163 -12.09 2.54 4.46
N GLY A 164 -13.37 2.25 4.21
CA GLY A 164 -14.41 2.33 5.23
C GLY A 164 -15.41 3.49 5.09
N MET A 165 -15.41 4.21 3.96
CA MET A 165 -16.60 5.02 3.66
C MET A 165 -17.76 4.08 3.36
N CYS A 166 -18.82 4.19 4.16
CA CYS A 166 -20.16 3.86 3.73
C CYS A 166 -20.39 4.67 2.44
N VAL A 167 -20.36 4.01 1.29
CA VAL A 167 -20.92 4.62 0.09
C VAL A 167 -22.42 4.63 0.38
N SER A 168 -22.93 5.75 0.90
CA SER A 168 -24.34 6.06 0.79
C SER A 168 -24.60 6.41 -0.68
N LEU A 169 -24.51 5.41 -1.55
CA LEU A 169 -25.34 5.36 -2.73
C LEU A 169 -26.63 4.74 -2.22
N LEU A 170 -27.71 5.52 -2.32
CA LEU A 170 -29.07 5.04 -2.16
C LEU A 170 -29.22 3.66 -2.80
N SER A 171 -29.21 2.60 -1.99
CA SER A 171 -29.63 1.27 -2.41
C SER A 171 -30.60 0.76 -1.36
N PRO A 172 -31.92 0.72 -1.65
CA PRO A 172 -32.95 0.49 -0.62
C PRO A 172 -33.01 -0.95 -0.07
N ARG A 173 -32.02 -1.81 -0.36
CA ARG A 173 -32.24 -3.28 -0.31
C ARG A 173 -31.23 -4.09 0.51
N LEU A 174 -30.46 -3.50 1.42
CA LEU A 174 -29.67 -4.29 2.38
C LEU A 174 -30.21 -4.15 3.81
N PRO A 175 -30.47 -5.27 4.52
CA PRO A 175 -30.99 -5.24 5.87
C PRO A 175 -29.97 -4.58 6.82
N ARG A 176 -30.50 -3.66 7.62
CA ARG A 176 -29.77 -2.84 8.59
C ARG A 176 -29.20 -3.71 9.71
N ILE A 177 -27.95 -4.16 9.54
CA ILE A 177 -27.14 -4.67 10.65
C ILE A 177 -26.09 -3.61 10.99
N CYS A 178 -26.52 -2.54 11.65
CA CYS A 178 -25.65 -1.52 12.25
C CYS A 178 -26.39 -0.91 13.44
N HIS A 179 -26.42 -1.61 14.57
CA HIS A 179 -26.88 -1.05 15.85
C HIS A 179 -25.72 -0.31 16.53
N THR A 180 -25.36 0.86 15.99
CA THR A 180 -24.79 2.05 16.69
C THR A 180 -24.36 3.08 15.65
N LEU A 181 -25.17 4.11 15.45
CA LEU A 181 -24.88 5.23 14.52
C LEU A 181 -23.63 6.05 14.91
N SER A 182 -23.07 5.87 16.10
CA SER A 182 -21.83 6.51 16.55
C SER A 182 -20.58 5.97 15.85
N ASP A 183 -20.60 4.71 15.40
CA ASP A 183 -19.44 4.04 14.79
C ASP A 183 -19.41 4.19 13.26
N ALA A 184 -20.45 4.74 12.64
CA ALA A 184 -20.51 4.98 11.19
C ALA A 184 -19.60 6.15 10.73
N LEU A 185 -19.02 6.92 11.66
CA LEU A 185 -18.07 8.01 11.43
C LEU A 185 -16.59 7.57 11.53
N HIS A 186 -16.33 6.26 11.54
CA HIS A 186 -14.99 5.70 11.64
C HIS A 186 -14.10 6.11 10.46
N SER A 187 -13.20 7.06 10.77
CA SER A 187 -12.22 7.66 9.88
C SER A 187 -11.45 6.60 9.06
N PRO A 188 -11.41 6.70 7.72
CA PRO A 188 -11.11 5.58 6.83
C PRO A 188 -9.59 5.29 6.62
N HIS A 189 -8.82 5.45 7.68
CA HIS A 189 -7.36 5.57 7.67
C HIS A 189 -6.67 4.26 8.12
N VAL A 190 -6.69 3.24 7.26
CA VAL A 190 -6.16 1.89 7.57
C VAL A 190 -4.65 1.91 7.88
N SER A 191 -3.84 2.65 7.13
CA SER A 191 -2.39 2.74 7.38
C SER A 191 -2.08 3.30 8.77
N GLY A 192 -2.80 4.34 9.19
CA GLY A 192 -2.62 4.94 10.51
C GLY A 192 -3.04 4.00 11.63
N ARG A 193 -4.11 3.20 11.43
CA ARG A 193 -4.52 2.17 12.39
C ARG A 193 -3.42 1.12 12.55
N ILE A 194 -2.93 0.59 11.42
CA ILE A 194 -1.90 -0.44 11.40
C ILE A 194 -0.65 0.03 12.15
N VAL A 195 -0.17 1.25 11.89
CA VAL A 195 1.01 1.80 12.56
C VAL A 195 0.76 2.04 14.05
N MET A 196 -0.43 2.54 14.42
CA MET A 196 -0.79 2.84 15.81
C MET A 196 -0.97 1.59 16.67
N GLU A 197 -1.51 0.50 16.11
CA GLU A 197 -1.88 -0.71 16.86
C GLU A 197 -0.81 -1.81 16.81
N THR A 198 0.29 -1.59 16.08
CA THR A 198 1.45 -2.48 16.14
C THR A 198 2.30 -2.16 17.38
N PRO A 199 2.61 -3.13 18.27
CA PRO A 199 3.34 -2.86 19.50
C PRO A 199 4.74 -2.26 19.29
N ARG A 200 5.42 -2.71 18.23
CA ARG A 200 6.69 -2.14 17.76
C ARG A 200 6.42 -1.40 16.46
N PRO A 201 6.66 -0.08 16.37
CA PRO A 201 6.44 0.66 15.14
C PRO A 201 7.16 0.00 13.95
N PRO A 202 6.44 -0.31 12.87
CA PRO A 202 7.06 -0.94 11.71
C PRO A 202 7.95 0.05 10.97
N THR A 203 8.94 -0.48 10.25
CA THR A 203 9.69 0.31 9.27
C THR A 203 8.75 0.64 8.11
N ILE A 204 8.60 1.92 7.75
CA ILE A 204 7.70 2.35 6.67
C ILE A 204 8.53 2.83 5.48
N ILE A 205 8.38 2.20 4.32
CA ILE A 205 9.07 2.58 3.08
C ILE A 205 8.06 3.14 2.07
N PRO A 206 8.15 4.43 1.72
CA PRO A 206 7.35 4.98 0.63
C PRO A 206 7.86 4.45 -0.70
N MET A 207 6.93 4.17 -1.60
CA MET A 207 7.18 3.66 -2.93
C MET A 207 6.41 4.46 -3.97
N TRP A 208 6.97 4.55 -5.16
CA TRP A 208 6.31 5.16 -6.30
C TRP A 208 6.51 4.32 -7.56
N ILE A 209 5.41 4.02 -8.24
CA ILE A 209 5.39 3.24 -9.47
C ILE A 209 4.87 4.08 -10.64
N THR A 210 5.42 3.85 -11.84
CA THR A 210 4.99 4.53 -13.08
C THR A 210 4.96 3.56 -14.27
N GLY A 211 4.09 3.85 -15.25
CA GLY A 211 4.02 3.12 -16.52
C GLY A 211 3.16 1.84 -16.49
N PHE A 212 2.73 1.41 -15.30
CA PHE A 212 1.82 0.27 -15.13
C PHE A 212 0.42 0.54 -15.70
N ASP A 213 -0.02 1.80 -15.69
CA ASP A 213 -1.22 2.29 -16.36
C ASP A 213 -1.15 2.11 -17.89
N LYS A 214 0.05 2.25 -18.49
CA LYS A 214 0.29 2.04 -19.93
C LYS A 214 0.38 0.56 -20.28
N LEU A 215 0.95 -0.24 -19.37
CA LEU A 215 1.04 -1.69 -19.49
C LEU A 215 -0.35 -2.33 -19.43
N MET A 216 -1.18 -1.91 -18.47
CA MET A 216 -2.50 -2.48 -18.23
C MET A 216 -3.55 -1.40 -17.93
N PRO A 217 -4.04 -0.69 -18.97
CA PRO A 217 -5.05 0.35 -18.78
C PRO A 217 -6.37 -0.18 -18.23
N GLU A 218 -7.03 0.62 -17.39
CA GLU A 218 -8.40 0.36 -16.95
C GLU A 218 -9.42 0.53 -18.08
N GLY A 219 -10.63 -0.03 -17.91
CA GLY A 219 -11.74 0.13 -18.87
C GLY A 219 -11.71 -0.78 -20.09
N ARG A 220 -10.79 -1.76 -20.15
CA ARG A 220 -10.68 -2.69 -21.29
C ARG A 220 -11.71 -3.81 -21.22
N HIS A 221 -12.18 -4.23 -22.39
CA HIS A 221 -13.06 -5.38 -22.57
C HIS A 221 -12.27 -6.69 -22.80
N ALA A 222 -12.90 -7.82 -22.53
CA ALA A 222 -12.32 -9.14 -22.80
C ALA A 222 -12.12 -9.34 -24.32
N PRO A 223 -11.07 -10.06 -24.76
CA PRO A 223 -10.05 -10.75 -23.96
C PRO A 223 -8.88 -9.83 -23.53
N TRP A 224 -8.72 -8.68 -24.18
CA TRP A 224 -7.57 -7.79 -24.02
C TRP A 224 -7.42 -7.25 -22.61
N LYS A 225 -8.51 -7.17 -21.83
CA LYS A 225 -8.49 -6.82 -20.41
C LYS A 225 -7.43 -7.57 -19.60
N TYR A 226 -7.14 -8.82 -19.93
CA TYR A 226 -6.24 -9.68 -19.15
C TYR A 226 -4.79 -9.69 -19.65
N LEU A 227 -4.51 -9.11 -20.82
CA LEU A 227 -3.20 -9.16 -21.44
C LEU A 227 -2.43 -7.84 -21.26
N PRO A 228 -1.15 -7.87 -20.85
CA PRO A 228 -0.32 -6.68 -20.77
C PRO A 228 0.13 -6.22 -22.18
N ARG A 229 0.23 -4.90 -22.39
CA ARG A 229 0.71 -4.32 -23.64
C ARG A 229 2.24 -4.41 -23.73
N PRO A 230 2.82 -4.80 -24.88
CA PRO A 230 4.26 -4.74 -25.06
C PRO A 230 4.75 -3.28 -25.14
N GLY A 231 6.05 -3.07 -24.90
CA GLY A 231 6.73 -1.79 -25.06
C GLY A 231 6.55 -0.79 -23.91
N ALA A 232 5.87 -1.17 -22.83
CA ALA A 232 5.71 -0.29 -21.66
C ALA A 232 7.05 -0.03 -20.96
N ARG A 233 7.27 1.22 -20.53
CA ARG A 233 8.39 1.63 -19.68
C ARG A 233 7.92 1.74 -18.25
N LEU A 234 8.33 0.80 -17.42
CA LEU A 234 7.98 0.71 -16.01
C LEU A 234 9.06 1.36 -15.15
N SER A 235 8.68 2.05 -14.09
CA SER A 235 9.62 2.42 -13.03
C SER A 235 9.07 2.05 -11.67
N VAL A 236 9.95 1.56 -10.81
CA VAL A 236 9.68 1.30 -9.39
C VAL A 236 10.75 2.05 -8.59
N THR A 237 10.32 2.98 -7.76
CA THR A 237 11.21 3.79 -6.91
C THR A 237 10.86 3.56 -5.46
N PHE A 238 11.85 3.17 -4.66
CA PHE A 238 11.76 3.08 -3.21
C PHE A 238 12.42 4.32 -2.61
N GLY A 239 11.70 5.03 -1.75
CA GLY A 239 12.26 6.14 -0.98
C GLY A 239 13.00 5.65 0.27
N ALA A 240 13.67 6.58 0.95
CA ALA A 240 14.22 6.32 2.26
C ALA A 240 13.10 5.97 3.26
N PRO A 241 13.37 5.11 4.26
CA PRO A 241 12.41 4.83 5.33
C PRO A 241 11.91 6.12 6.01
N VAL A 242 10.62 6.18 6.32
CA VAL A 242 10.04 7.30 7.07
C VAL A 242 10.69 7.36 8.45
N SER A 243 11.19 8.54 8.82
CA SER A 243 11.93 8.70 10.08
C SER A 243 11.06 8.30 11.29
N PRO A 244 11.63 7.56 12.26
CA PRO A 244 10.93 7.25 13.51
C PRO A 244 10.45 8.52 14.23
N ALA A 245 11.21 9.62 14.17
CA ALA A 245 10.84 10.90 14.76
C ALA A 245 9.54 11.47 14.19
N ALA A 246 9.29 11.35 12.88
CA ALA A 246 8.03 11.78 12.27
C ALA A 246 6.84 10.93 12.72
N VAL A 247 7.05 9.62 12.89
CA VAL A 247 6.04 8.68 13.41
C VAL A 247 5.74 8.96 14.88
N HIS A 248 6.78 9.11 15.71
CA HIS A 248 6.65 9.46 17.12
C HIS A 248 6.07 10.85 17.34
N GLY A 249 6.41 11.83 16.51
CA GLY A 249 5.81 13.16 16.54
C GLY A 249 4.29 13.11 16.32
N ALA A 250 3.82 12.33 15.35
CA ALA A 250 2.40 12.11 15.12
C ALA A 250 1.69 11.32 16.24
N LEU A 251 2.41 10.44 16.93
CA LEU A 251 1.93 9.78 18.15
C LEU A 251 1.89 10.73 19.37
N GLY A 252 2.80 11.71 19.41
CA GLY A 252 3.02 12.66 20.52
C GLY A 252 2.24 13.98 20.43
N THR A 253 1.66 14.34 19.29
CA THR A 253 0.93 15.60 19.05
C THR A 253 -0.33 15.85 19.91
N THR A 254 -0.60 15.03 20.91
CA THR A 254 -1.75 15.20 21.82
C THR A 254 -1.31 15.21 23.29
N THR A 255 -0.57 16.25 23.68
CA THR A 255 -0.38 16.67 25.08
C THR A 255 -0.76 18.14 25.21
N ARG A 256 -2.06 18.43 25.23
CA ARG A 256 -2.69 19.55 25.96
C ARG A 256 -4.18 19.63 25.62
N SER A 257 -5.03 19.15 26.53
CA SER A 257 -6.35 19.72 26.80
C SER A 257 -6.96 19.09 28.06
N ASP A 258 -7.48 19.96 28.90
CA ASP A 258 -7.97 19.71 30.26
C ASP A 258 -9.13 18.71 30.27
N VAL A 259 -8.98 17.61 31.03
CA VAL A 259 -10.00 16.56 31.11
C VAL A 259 -11.06 16.97 32.12
N VAL A 260 -12.27 17.29 31.63
CA VAL A 260 -13.48 17.39 32.44
C VAL A 260 -14.00 15.96 32.74
N PRO A 261 -14.20 15.56 34.01
CA PRO A 261 -14.69 14.22 34.36
C PRO A 261 -16.11 14.00 33.82
N GLY A 262 -16.34 12.93 33.05
CA GLY A 262 -17.66 12.53 32.52
C GLY A 262 -17.70 12.21 31.02
N ARG A 263 -16.70 12.63 30.23
CA ARG A 263 -16.59 12.38 28.77
C ARG A 263 -15.31 11.63 28.35
N ALA A 264 -14.73 10.85 29.27
CA ALA A 264 -13.42 10.25 29.08
C ALA A 264 -13.34 9.27 27.88
N ALA A 265 -14.37 8.43 27.68
CA ALA A 265 -14.39 7.46 26.59
C ALA A 265 -14.52 8.12 25.20
N GLU A 266 -15.38 9.14 25.08
CA GLU A 266 -15.54 9.93 23.85
C GLU A 266 -14.27 10.72 23.53
N ALA A 267 -13.66 11.35 24.54
CA ALA A 267 -12.38 12.07 24.40
C ALA A 267 -11.25 11.13 23.98
N GLN A 268 -11.21 9.90 24.51
CA GLN A 268 -10.24 8.89 24.13
C GLN A 268 -10.45 8.39 22.70
N GLY A 269 -11.70 8.19 22.27
CA GLY A 269 -12.05 7.85 20.89
C GLY A 269 -11.65 8.94 19.89
N ALA A 270 -11.93 10.21 20.21
CA ALA A 270 -11.52 11.37 19.42
C ALA A 270 -10.00 11.46 19.29
N ARG A 271 -9.26 11.31 20.39
CA ARG A 271 -7.79 11.30 20.41
C ARG A 271 -7.19 10.20 19.53
N ARG A 272 -7.69 8.95 19.65
CA ARG A 272 -7.23 7.84 18.79
C ARG A 272 -7.49 8.12 17.31
N ARG A 273 -8.62 8.78 17.01
CA ARG A 273 -8.95 9.19 15.63
C ARG A 273 -7.98 10.24 15.10
N GLU A 274 -7.61 11.24 15.88
CA GLU A 274 -6.65 12.27 15.50
C GLU A 274 -5.26 11.70 15.23
N VAL A 275 -4.74 10.89 16.15
CA VAL A 275 -3.44 10.20 15.98
C VAL A 275 -3.43 9.37 14.70
N ARG A 276 -4.51 8.61 14.45
CA ARG A 276 -4.65 7.81 13.23
C ARG A 276 -4.62 8.67 11.97
N ILE A 277 -5.29 9.82 11.96
CA ILE A 277 -5.28 10.75 10.83
C ILE A 277 -3.86 11.28 10.63
N ALA A 278 -3.20 11.75 11.69
CA ALA A 278 -1.84 12.29 11.63
C ALA A 278 -0.84 11.27 11.08
N LEU A 279 -0.90 10.02 11.55
CA LEU A 279 -0.05 8.93 11.04
C LEU A 279 -0.29 8.66 9.56
N THR A 280 -1.55 8.58 9.12
CA THR A 280 -1.83 8.42 7.69
C THR A 280 -1.34 9.60 6.87
N GLU A 281 -1.44 10.83 7.38
CA GLU A 281 -0.90 12.00 6.70
C GLU A 281 0.63 11.96 6.58
N VAL A 282 1.35 11.53 7.61
CA VAL A 282 2.81 11.36 7.54
C VAL A 282 3.18 10.38 6.42
N VAL A 283 2.54 9.22 6.39
CA VAL A 283 2.77 8.20 5.36
C VAL A 283 2.41 8.71 3.97
N GLN A 284 1.26 9.37 3.82
CA GLN A 284 0.81 9.88 2.54
C GLN A 284 1.73 10.99 2.02
N ARG A 285 2.15 11.92 2.87
CA ARG A 285 3.10 12.99 2.50
C ARG A 285 4.42 12.40 2.02
N ALA A 286 4.91 11.33 2.64
CA ALA A 286 6.13 10.66 2.19
C ALA A 286 5.99 10.06 0.78
N VAL A 287 4.87 9.38 0.49
CA VAL A 287 4.60 8.83 -0.84
C VAL A 287 4.42 9.93 -1.89
N GLU A 288 3.67 10.99 -1.57
CA GLU A 288 3.49 12.13 -2.47
C GLU A 288 4.79 12.88 -2.75
N ALA A 289 5.63 13.11 -1.73
CA ALA A 289 6.93 13.75 -1.89
C ALA A 289 7.82 12.94 -2.84
N LEU A 290 7.88 11.62 -2.66
CA LEU A 290 8.59 10.72 -3.56
C LEU A 290 8.01 10.76 -4.98
N GLY A 291 6.68 10.76 -5.10
CA GLY A 291 5.99 10.88 -6.38
C GLY A 291 6.31 12.18 -7.11
N ARG A 292 6.42 13.31 -6.40
CA ARG A 292 6.81 14.60 -6.99
C ARG A 292 8.26 14.59 -7.47
N GLN A 293 9.17 13.94 -6.75
CA GLN A 293 10.56 13.77 -7.17
C GLN A 293 10.68 12.92 -8.44
N VAL A 294 9.83 11.90 -8.60
CA VAL A 294 9.89 10.96 -9.71
C VAL A 294 9.09 11.42 -10.94
N SER A 295 7.89 11.97 -10.72
CA SER A 295 6.89 12.24 -11.75
C SER A 295 6.55 13.73 -11.93
N GLY A 296 7.19 14.63 -11.17
CA GLY A 296 6.91 16.06 -11.17
C GLY A 296 5.63 16.44 -10.41
N GLY A 297 5.33 17.75 -10.37
CA GLY A 297 4.24 18.32 -9.56
C GLY A 297 2.83 17.82 -9.93
N LEU A 298 2.62 17.33 -11.15
CA LEU A 298 1.35 16.78 -11.62
C LEU A 298 1.23 15.26 -11.43
N LEU A 299 2.29 14.58 -10.97
CA LEU A 299 2.31 13.13 -10.76
C LEU A 299 2.02 12.30 -12.05
N THR A 300 2.06 12.93 -13.23
CA THR A 300 1.71 12.34 -14.54
C THR A 300 2.85 11.59 -15.21
N GLY A 301 4.05 11.57 -14.61
CA GLY A 301 5.19 10.78 -15.11
C GLY A 301 5.81 11.34 -16.40
N SER A 302 5.64 12.65 -16.65
CA SER A 302 6.18 13.36 -17.82
C SER A 302 7.36 14.31 -17.50
N GLY A 303 7.87 14.32 -16.27
CA GLY A 303 9.07 15.08 -15.93
C GLY A 303 10.35 14.43 -16.50
N PRO A 304 11.34 15.21 -16.96
CA PRO A 304 12.65 14.66 -17.31
C PRO A 304 13.26 13.97 -16.08
N LEU A 305 13.78 12.76 -16.27
CA LEU A 305 14.57 12.07 -15.26
C LEU A 305 15.72 13.01 -14.82
N PRO A 306 15.89 13.32 -13.52
CA PRO A 306 17.14 13.92 -13.09
C PRO A 306 18.27 12.94 -13.45
N LEU A 307 19.25 13.46 -14.19
CA LEU A 307 20.41 12.69 -14.62
C LEU A 307 21.09 12.07 -13.39
N PRO A 308 21.54 10.81 -13.45
CA PRO A 308 22.35 10.25 -12.37
C PRO A 308 23.58 11.14 -12.16
N PRO A 309 24.03 11.34 -10.89
CA PRO A 309 25.28 12.04 -10.65
C PRO A 309 26.39 11.31 -11.42
N PRO A 310 27.30 12.05 -12.09
CA PRO A 310 28.38 11.43 -12.84
C PRO A 310 29.16 10.51 -11.90
N LEU A 311 29.40 9.28 -12.36
CA LEU A 311 30.27 8.32 -11.69
C LEU A 311 31.57 9.03 -11.32
N GLN A 312 31.77 9.30 -10.02
CA GLN A 312 33.08 9.70 -9.53
C GLN A 312 34.01 8.53 -9.87
N LYS A 313 34.88 8.74 -10.86
CA LYS A 313 36.01 7.85 -11.10
C LYS A 313 36.77 7.81 -9.78
N ARG A 314 36.76 6.65 -9.12
CA ARG A 314 37.71 6.36 -8.05
C ARG A 314 39.10 6.42 -8.69
N THR A 315 39.82 7.50 -8.46
CA THR A 315 41.29 7.55 -8.52
C THR A 315 41.83 7.03 -7.21
#